data_AF-A0A132NF04-F1
#
_entry.id   AF-A0A132NF04-F1
#
_cell.length_a   1.000
_cell.length_b   1.000
_cell.length_c   1.000
_cell.angle_alpha   90.00
_cell.angle_beta   90.00
_cell.angle_gamma   90.00
#
_symmetry.space_group_name_H-M   'P 1'
#
loop_
_entity.id
_entity.type
_entity.pdbx_description
1 polymer ?
#
loop_
_entity_poly.entity_id
_entity_poly.type
_entity_poly.pdbx_seq_one_letter_code
_entity_poly.pdbx_strand_id
1 'polypeptide(L)'
;MRLDLAEGRTVEVALTSGQVHALTGSGAVRLSPAATPGRWRVAADTNKVGVVRAGRGLDEVEVRIRPKLPVARLLFLLGYARRLDWRPEQVGAEEHPDLLPALAAAFARAAERALRQGPLQGYQHREE
;
A
#
# COMPACT_ATOMS: atom_id res chain seq x y z
N MET A 1 15.99 0.49 10.21
CA MET A 1 15.63 1.92 10.36
C MET A 1 14.18 2.12 9.93
N ARG A 2 13.44 3.09 10.50
CA ARG A 2 12.05 3.39 10.10
C ARG A 2 11.89 4.83 9.62
N LEU A 3 11.15 5.01 8.53
CA LEU A 3 10.79 6.29 7.93
C LEU A 3 9.27 6.43 7.82
N ASP A 4 8.71 7.43 8.47
CA ASP A 4 7.29 7.79 8.31
C ASP A 4 7.18 8.99 7.37
N LEU A 5 6.55 8.77 6.22
CA LEU A 5 6.31 9.77 5.17
C LEU A 5 4.82 10.03 5.06
N ALA A 6 4.45 11.26 4.73
CA ALA A 6 3.12 11.54 4.18
C ALA A 6 3.24 11.64 2.66
N GLU A 7 2.24 11.13 1.95
CA GLU A 7 2.16 11.23 0.49
C GLU A 7 2.43 12.69 0.02
N GLY A 8 3.39 12.87 -0.89
CA GLY A 8 3.78 14.18 -1.43
C GLY A 8 4.63 15.06 -0.49
N ARG A 9 5.00 14.60 0.72
CA ARG A 9 5.97 15.29 1.58
C ARG A 9 7.38 14.73 1.39
N THR A 10 8.36 15.60 1.57
CA THR A 10 9.79 15.28 1.50
C THR A 10 10.41 15.44 2.87
N VAL A 11 11.26 14.50 3.27
CA VAL A 11 12.06 14.56 4.50
C VAL A 11 13.54 14.43 4.17
N GLU A 12 14.41 15.04 4.97
CA GLU A 12 15.85 14.88 4.83
C GLU A 12 16.41 13.98 5.93
N VAL A 13 17.05 12.88 5.54
CA VAL A 13 17.59 11.87 6.45
C VAL A 13 18.96 11.39 5.98
N ALA A 14 19.81 10.97 6.92
CA ALA A 14 21.07 10.32 6.59
C ALA A 14 20.78 8.87 6.15
N LEU A 15 21.35 8.45 5.02
CA LEU A 15 21.20 7.09 4.49
C LEU A 15 22.56 6.53 4.12
N THR A 16 22.75 5.23 4.36
CA THR A 16 23.90 4.48 3.83
C THR A 16 23.73 4.23 2.34
N SER A 17 24.82 3.93 1.62
CA SER A 17 24.76 3.54 0.21
C SER A 17 23.87 2.30 -0.02
N GLY A 18 23.90 1.33 0.91
CA GLY A 18 23.04 0.14 0.85
C GLY A 18 21.56 0.50 0.98
N GLN A 19 21.22 1.39 1.90
CA GLN A 19 19.85 1.89 2.08
C GLN A 19 19.35 2.68 0.87
N VAL A 20 20.19 3.54 0.27
CA VAL A 20 19.87 4.28 -0.96
C VAL A 20 19.58 3.32 -2.11
N HIS A 21 20.44 2.32 -2.30
CA HIS A 21 20.26 1.31 -3.35
C HIS A 21 18.96 0.52 -3.15
N ALA A 22 18.71 0.04 -1.93
CA ALA A 22 17.51 -0.71 -1.59
C ALA A 22 16.22 0.10 -1.80
N LEU A 23 16.20 1.35 -1.34
CA LEU A 23 15.04 2.23 -1.48
C LEU A 23 14.79 2.62 -2.94
N THR A 24 15.84 2.85 -3.73
CA THR A 24 15.72 3.10 -5.18
C THR A 24 15.10 1.91 -5.89
N GLY A 25 15.56 0.68 -5.57
CA GLY A 25 15.03 -0.55 -6.16
C GLY A 25 13.57 -0.86 -5.78
N SER A 26 13.09 -0.36 -4.64
CA SER A 26 11.70 -0.55 -4.20
C SER A 26 10.67 0.20 -5.06
N GLY A 27 11.09 1.31 -5.69
CA GLY A 27 10.21 2.25 -6.38
C GLY A 27 9.13 2.91 -5.50
N ALA A 28 9.16 2.75 -4.17
CA ALA A 28 8.16 3.31 -3.26
C ALA A 28 8.41 4.79 -2.93
N VAL A 29 9.66 5.24 -3.05
CA VAL A 29 10.13 6.58 -2.72
C VAL A 29 10.99 7.15 -3.84
N ARG A 30 10.98 8.47 -3.97
CA ARG A 30 11.93 9.23 -4.78
C ARG A 30 13.05 9.75 -3.87
N LEU A 31 14.29 9.49 -4.26
CA LEU A 31 15.49 9.94 -3.56
C LEU A 31 16.17 11.04 -4.38
N SER A 32 16.61 12.10 -3.69
CA SER A 32 17.52 13.09 -4.28
C SER A 32 18.59 13.51 -3.26
N PRO A 33 19.81 13.85 -3.68
CA PRO A 33 20.83 14.36 -2.76
C PRO A 33 20.36 15.64 -2.05
N ALA A 34 20.61 15.74 -0.74
CA ALA A 34 20.42 16.98 0.00
C ALA A 34 21.64 17.91 -0.16
N ALA A 35 21.52 19.15 0.30
CA ALA A 35 22.66 20.09 0.30
C ALA A 35 23.77 19.66 1.27
N THR A 36 23.42 18.89 2.32
CA THR A 36 24.38 18.35 3.27
C THR A 36 24.93 17.00 2.78
N PRO A 37 26.26 16.82 2.68
CA PRO A 37 26.86 15.54 2.31
C PRO A 37 26.38 14.40 3.21
N GLY A 38 26.08 13.25 2.61
CA GLY A 38 25.58 12.06 3.33
C GLY A 38 24.09 12.11 3.71
N ARG A 39 23.38 13.21 3.43
CA ARG A 39 21.93 13.30 3.61
C ARG A 39 21.20 13.22 2.27
N TRP A 40 20.01 12.63 2.33
CA TRP A 40 19.14 12.42 1.19
C TRP A 40 17.76 12.98 1.48
N ARG A 41 17.19 13.65 0.49
CA ARG A 41 15.77 13.97 0.43
C ARG A 41 15.01 12.74 -0.02
N VAL A 42 14.13 12.27 0.85
CA VAL A 42 13.24 11.13 0.62
C VAL A 42 11.83 11.67 0.49
N ALA A 43 11.22 11.48 -0.67
CA ALA A 43 9.83 11.81 -0.93
C ALA A 43 9.05 10.53 -1.21
N ALA A 44 7.86 10.38 -0.61
CA ALA A 44 6.95 9.32 -1.02
C ALA A 44 6.56 9.51 -2.50
N ASP A 45 6.38 8.41 -3.23
CA ASP A 45 5.73 8.52 -4.54
C ASP A 45 4.31 9.08 -4.35
N THR A 46 3.86 9.89 -5.31
CA THR A 46 2.61 10.64 -5.24
C THR A 46 1.39 9.71 -5.27
N ASN A 47 1.52 8.51 -5.84
CA ASN A 47 0.41 7.56 -6.00
C ASN A 47 0.60 6.27 -5.19
N LYS A 48 1.49 6.26 -4.19
CA LYS A 48 1.76 5.08 -3.35
C LYS A 48 1.50 5.41 -1.88
N VAL A 49 0.85 4.48 -1.20
CA VAL A 49 0.56 4.53 0.24
C VAL A 49 0.75 3.13 0.82
N GLY A 50 1.00 3.02 2.12
CA GLY A 50 1.21 1.73 2.79
C GLY A 50 2.62 1.57 3.36
N VAL A 51 3.04 0.32 3.56
CA VAL A 51 4.32 -0.01 4.19
C VAL A 51 5.19 -0.81 3.23
N VAL A 52 6.46 -0.44 3.12
CA VAL A 52 7.47 -1.20 2.39
C VAL A 52 8.66 -1.48 3.30
N ARG A 53 9.22 -2.68 3.22
CA ARG A 53 10.53 -3.00 3.78
C ARG A 53 11.49 -3.23 2.62
N ALA A 54 12.61 -2.52 2.64
CA ALA A 54 13.63 -2.59 1.60
C ALA A 54 15.01 -2.84 2.24
N GLY A 55 15.86 -3.61 1.56
CA GLY A 55 17.18 -3.97 2.04
C GLY A 55 17.18 -5.23 2.90
N ARG A 56 18.33 -5.55 3.50
CA ARG A 56 18.53 -6.70 4.40
C ARG A 56 19.57 -6.35 5.46
N GLY A 57 19.50 -7.00 6.62
CA GLY A 57 20.48 -6.83 7.70
C GLY A 57 20.55 -5.37 8.18
N LEU A 58 21.76 -4.82 8.25
CA LEU A 58 21.99 -3.45 8.74
C LEU A 58 21.44 -2.35 7.81
N ASP A 59 21.21 -2.67 6.54
CA ASP A 59 20.66 -1.74 5.55
C ASP A 59 19.13 -1.86 5.40
N GLU A 60 18.46 -2.59 6.30
CA GLU A 60 17.00 -2.68 6.27
C GLU A 60 16.32 -1.35 6.66
N VAL A 61 15.43 -0.90 5.78
CA VAL A 61 14.61 0.30 5.97
C VAL A 61 13.14 -0.04 5.79
N GLU A 62 12.34 0.25 6.82
CA GLU A 62 10.89 0.26 6.74
C GLU A 62 10.41 1.67 6.42
N VAL A 63 9.68 1.82 5.32
CA VAL A 63 9.04 3.08 4.92
C VAL A 63 7.54 2.93 5.10
N ARG A 64 6.93 3.82 5.88
CA ARG A 64 5.49 3.94 6.03
C ARG A 64 5.02 5.21 5.35
N ILE A 65 4.23 5.07 4.29
CA ILE A 65 3.63 6.18 3.56
C ILE A 65 2.18 6.30 3.99
N ARG A 66 1.89 7.32 4.79
CA ARG A 66 0.54 7.64 5.21
C ARG A 66 -0.24 8.26 4.06
N PRO A 67 -1.45 7.78 3.77
CA PRO A 67 -2.30 8.38 2.75
C PRO A 67 -2.77 9.77 3.17
N LYS A 68 -3.04 10.64 2.19
CA LYS A 68 -3.76 11.91 2.46
C LYS A 68 -5.23 11.67 2.81
N LEU A 69 -5.78 10.54 2.36
CA LEU A 69 -7.16 10.15 2.56
C LEU A 69 -7.28 9.15 3.72
N PRO A 70 -8.35 9.21 4.54
CA PRO A 70 -8.65 8.15 5.50
C PRO A 70 -8.72 6.77 4.83
N VAL A 71 -8.25 5.73 5.51
CA VAL A 71 -8.19 4.35 4.97
C VAL A 71 -9.55 3.87 4.46
N ALA A 72 -10.63 4.19 5.17
CA ALA A 72 -11.99 3.87 4.74
C ALA A 72 -12.32 4.39 3.34
N ARG A 73 -11.85 5.61 3.00
CA ARG A 73 -12.06 6.21 1.68
C ARG A 73 -11.20 5.54 0.60
N LEU A 74 -10.03 5.02 0.94
CA LEU A 74 -9.23 4.21 0.01
C LEU A 74 -9.92 2.90 -0.32
N LEU A 75 -10.43 2.17 0.69
CA LEU A 75 -11.18 0.93 0.48
C LEU A 75 -12.44 1.15 -0.36
N PHE A 76 -13.16 2.25 -0.13
CA PHE A 76 -14.27 2.68 -0.97
C PHE A 76 -13.84 2.86 -2.44
N LEU A 77 -12.68 3.48 -2.69
CA LEU A 77 -12.14 3.68 -4.04
C LEU A 77 -11.69 2.37 -4.68
N LEU A 78 -11.11 1.43 -3.91
CA LEU A 78 -10.80 0.07 -4.39
C LEU A 78 -12.07 -0.63 -4.88
N GLY A 79 -13.22 -0.36 -4.28
CA GLY A 79 -14.52 -0.82 -4.76
C GLY A 79 -14.84 -0.39 -6.20
N TYR A 80 -14.21 0.66 -6.77
CA TYR A 80 -14.37 1.05 -8.18
C TYR A 80 -13.28 0.47 -9.11
N ALA A 81 -12.21 -0.11 -8.57
CA ALA A 81 -11.15 -0.67 -9.38
C ALA A 81 -11.66 -1.87 -10.19
N ARG A 82 -11.33 -1.91 -11.49
CA ARG A 82 -11.71 -3.02 -12.39
C ARG A 82 -10.74 -4.20 -12.33
N ARG A 83 -9.48 -3.93 -11.95
CA ARG A 83 -8.41 -4.91 -11.74
C ARG A 83 -7.57 -4.45 -10.57
N LEU A 84 -7.34 -5.34 -9.62
CA LEU A 84 -6.40 -5.17 -8.53
C LEU A 84 -5.30 -6.19 -8.73
N ASP A 85 -4.05 -5.73 -8.74
CA ASP A 85 -2.89 -6.61 -8.70
C ASP A 85 -2.58 -6.88 -7.22
N TRP A 86 -3.07 -8.01 -6.72
CA TRP A 86 -2.83 -8.42 -5.34
C TRP A 86 -1.57 -9.25 -5.27
N ARG A 87 -0.66 -8.91 -4.35
CA ARG A 87 0.53 -9.72 -4.11
C ARG A 87 0.43 -10.48 -2.79
N PRO A 88 0.93 -11.73 -2.72
CA PRO A 88 0.72 -12.60 -1.57
C PRO A 88 1.56 -12.22 -0.34
N GLU A 89 2.52 -11.30 -0.47
CA GLU A 89 3.41 -10.93 0.63
C GLU A 89 2.65 -10.18 1.71
N GLN A 90 2.78 -10.65 2.96
CA GLN A 90 2.17 -10.01 4.11
C GLN A 90 3.07 -8.87 4.60
N VAL A 91 2.49 -7.68 4.70
CA VAL A 91 3.11 -6.53 5.37
C VAL A 91 2.50 -6.37 6.75
N GLY A 92 3.32 -6.11 7.76
CA GLY A 92 2.83 -5.78 9.08
C GLY A 92 2.07 -4.46 9.02
N ALA A 93 0.76 -4.50 9.25
CA ALA A 93 -0.11 -3.34 9.32
C ALA A 93 -0.71 -3.24 10.73
N GLU A 94 -0.93 -2.02 11.21
CA GLU A 94 -1.64 -1.76 12.46
C GLU A 94 -3.16 -1.88 12.24
N GLU A 95 -3.89 -2.29 13.28
CA GLU A 95 -5.35 -2.39 13.23
C GLU A 95 -5.97 -1.00 12.99
N HIS A 96 -6.96 -0.95 12.09
CA HIS A 96 -7.71 0.28 11.81
C HIS A 96 -9.21 0.02 12.09
N PRO A 97 -9.84 0.75 13.03
CA PRO A 97 -11.20 0.46 13.49
C PRO A 97 -12.24 0.54 12.36
N ASP A 98 -12.06 1.46 11.40
CA ASP A 98 -12.99 1.66 10.28
C ASP A 98 -12.74 0.76 9.05
N LEU A 99 -11.91 -0.28 9.17
CA LEU A 99 -11.56 -1.14 8.04
C LEU A 99 -12.74 -2.03 7.61
N LEU A 100 -13.41 -2.66 8.59
CA LEU A 100 -14.50 -3.61 8.34
C LEU A 100 -15.68 -2.97 7.59
N PRO A 101 -16.20 -1.78 8.01
CA PRO A 101 -17.30 -1.12 7.31
C PRO A 101 -16.95 -0.78 5.86
N ALA A 102 -15.71 -0.38 5.59
CA ALA A 102 -15.30 -0.01 4.25
C ALA A 102 -15.10 -1.23 3.34
N LEU A 103 -14.64 -2.36 3.89
CA LEU A 103 -14.60 -3.64 3.18
C LEU A 103 -16.01 -4.13 2.82
N ALA A 104 -16.97 -4.02 3.75
CA ALA A 104 -18.37 -4.37 3.49
C ALA A 104 -18.97 -3.56 2.34
N ALA A 105 -18.72 -2.25 2.29
CA ALA A 105 -19.17 -1.40 1.19
C ALA A 105 -18.55 -1.77 -0.17
N ALA A 106 -17.26 -2.14 -0.19
CA ALA A 106 -16.58 -2.59 -1.39
C ALA A 106 -17.14 -3.95 -1.88
N PHE A 107 -17.35 -4.89 -0.96
CA PHE A 107 -17.96 -6.18 -1.26
C PHE A 107 -19.39 -6.03 -1.80
N ALA A 108 -20.24 -5.23 -1.17
CA ALA A 108 -21.61 -5.00 -1.59
C ALA A 108 -21.67 -4.51 -3.06
N ARG A 109 -20.82 -3.55 -3.42
CA ARG A 109 -20.69 -3.06 -4.80
C ARG A 109 -20.19 -4.12 -5.77
N ALA A 110 -19.22 -4.94 -5.35
CA ALA A 110 -18.74 -6.04 -6.17
C ALA A 110 -19.84 -7.08 -6.43
N ALA A 111 -20.61 -7.43 -5.39
CA ALA A 111 -21.75 -8.33 -5.47
C ALA A 111 -22.87 -7.76 -6.35
N GLU A 112 -23.28 -6.49 -6.17
CA GLU A 112 -24.26 -5.81 -7.02
C GLU A 112 -23.85 -5.84 -8.50
N ARG A 113 -22.57 -5.60 -8.80
CA ARG A 113 -22.05 -5.70 -10.18
C ARG A 113 -22.10 -7.13 -10.71
N ALA A 114 -21.68 -8.10 -9.92
CA ALA A 114 -21.63 -9.51 -10.31
C ALA A 114 -23.03 -10.09 -10.54
N LEU A 115 -23.99 -9.71 -9.69
CA LEU A 115 -25.36 -10.20 -9.72
C LEU A 115 -26.27 -9.42 -10.68
N ARG A 116 -25.78 -8.32 -11.29
CA ARG A 116 -26.59 -7.47 -12.17
C ARG A 116 -27.17 -8.21 -13.36
N GLN A 117 -26.48 -9.24 -13.86
CA GLN A 117 -26.94 -10.07 -14.99
C GLN A 117 -27.65 -11.36 -14.52
N GLY A 118 -27.96 -11.45 -13.23
CA GLY A 118 -28.47 -12.66 -12.59
C GLY A 118 -27.38 -13.46 -11.88
N PRO A 119 -27.72 -14.21 -10.84
CA PRO A 119 -26.79 -15.09 -10.13
C PRO A 119 -26.32 -16.26 -11.01
N LEU A 120 -25.08 -16.69 -10.81
CA LEU A 120 -24.57 -17.93 -11.39
C LEU A 120 -25.29 -19.13 -10.75
N GLN A 121 -26.00 -19.89 -11.57
CA GLN A 121 -26.67 -21.12 -11.14
C GLN A 121 -25.74 -22.30 -11.33
N GLY A 122 -25.32 -22.93 -10.23
CA GLY A 122 -24.56 -24.18 -10.24
C GLY A 122 -25.46 -25.35 -9.86
N TYR A 123 -25.33 -26.47 -10.56
CA TYR A 123 -26.03 -27.71 -10.22
C TYR A 123 -25.14 -28.60 -9.35
N GLN A 124 -25.71 -29.17 -8.28
CA GLN A 124 -25.05 -30.15 -7.43
C GLN A 124 -25.93 -31.41 -7.36
N HIS A 125 -25.36 -32.57 -7.66
CA HIS A 125 -26.05 -33.85 -7.49
C HIS A 125 -26.09 -34.23 -6.00
N ARG A 126 -27.25 -34.66 -5.51
CA ARG A 126 -27.43 -35.23 -4.17
C ARG A 126 -28.15 -36.56 -4.29
N GLU A 127 -27.67 -37.55 -3.55
CA GLU A 127 -28.37 -38.82 -3.32
C GLU A 127 -29.20 -38.64 -2.04
N GLU A 128 -30.50 -38.91 -2.10
CA GLU A 128 -31.41 -38.98 -0.94
C GLU A 128 -31.51 -40.42 -0.41
#